data_AF-A0AAV2R4K7-F1
#
_entry.id   AF-A0AAV2R4K7-F1
#
_cell.length_a   1.000
_cell.length_b   1.000
_cell.length_c   1.000
_cell.angle_alpha   90.00
_cell.angle_beta   90.00
_cell.angle_gamma   90.00
#
_symmetry.space_group_name_H-M   'P 1'
#
loop_
_entity.id
_entity.type
_entity.pdbx_description
1 polymer ?
#
loop_
_entity_poly.entity_id
_entity_poly.type
_entity_poly.pdbx_seq_one_letter_code
_entity_poly.pdbx_strand_id
1 'polypeptide(L)'
;MRQPTISIPLGQKQGSSLELTHQFDVCDQIFLCTDNINKTKKISLRQAATAEFLSGGQGFTKCNCSKNQCSTNRCKCYKANIKCNSKCHSSLTCRNKLDA
;
A
#
# COMPACT_ATOMS: atom_id res chain seq x y z
N MET A 1 14.48 -27.08 -34.09
CA MET A 1 14.49 -27.64 -32.72
C MET A 1 13.11 -27.43 -32.12
N ARG A 2 12.48 -28.51 -31.64
CA ARG A 2 11.08 -28.53 -31.19
C ARG A 2 10.98 -27.83 -29.82
N GLN A 3 10.17 -26.79 -29.72
CA GLN A 3 9.78 -26.23 -28.42
C GLN A 3 8.64 -27.07 -27.83
N PRO A 4 8.59 -27.27 -26.50
CA PRO A 4 7.64 -28.17 -25.88
C PRO A 4 6.24 -27.56 -25.85
N THR A 5 5.28 -28.26 -26.42
CA THR A 5 3.84 -28.01 -26.29
C THR A 5 3.42 -28.31 -24.85
N ILE A 6 3.06 -27.29 -24.07
CA ILE A 6 2.45 -27.48 -22.75
C ILE A 6 0.96 -27.70 -22.97
N SER A 7 0.54 -28.96 -23.00
CA SER A 7 -0.86 -29.37 -23.01
C SER A 7 -1.41 -29.29 -21.59
N ILE A 8 -2.28 -28.32 -21.31
CA ILE A 8 -3.04 -28.27 -20.05
C ILE A 8 -4.42 -28.89 -20.33
N PRO A 9 -4.83 -29.97 -19.64
CA PRO A 9 -6.15 -30.57 -19.85
C PRO A 9 -7.23 -29.67 -19.23
N LEU A 10 -8.09 -29.08 -20.06
CA LEU A 10 -9.32 -28.42 -19.62
C LEU A 10 -10.35 -29.49 -19.25
N GLY A 11 -10.62 -29.61 -17.96
CA GLY A 11 -11.67 -30.47 -17.43
C GLY A 11 -13.04 -30.11 -18.02
N GLN A 12 -13.75 -31.12 -18.51
CA GLN A 12 -15.08 -30.98 -19.07
C GLN A 12 -16.10 -30.65 -17.96
N LYS A 13 -16.79 -29.52 -18.08
CA LYS A 13 -18.12 -29.33 -17.47
C LYS A 13 -19.09 -28.87 -18.54
N GLN A 14 -20.12 -29.69 -18.74
CA GLN A 14 -21.19 -29.49 -19.71
C GLN A 14 -22.07 -28.30 -19.30
N GLY A 15 -22.52 -27.50 -20.29
CA GLY A 15 -23.83 -26.85 -20.20
C GLY A 15 -23.90 -25.37 -20.56
N SER A 16 -24.64 -25.13 -21.66
CA SER A 16 -25.23 -23.87 -22.17
C SER A 16 -24.31 -22.89 -22.92
N SER A 17 -24.64 -22.75 -24.20
CA SER A 17 -24.02 -21.94 -25.25
C SER A 17 -24.33 -20.46 -25.07
N LEU A 18 -23.34 -19.67 -24.65
CA LEU A 18 -23.27 -18.23 -24.91
C LEU A 18 -21.80 -17.91 -25.19
N GLU A 19 -21.46 -17.77 -26.47
CA GLU A 19 -20.12 -17.38 -26.94
C GLU A 19 -19.81 -15.95 -26.46
N LEU A 20 -19.15 -15.83 -25.32
CA LEU A 20 -18.38 -14.63 -25.00
C LEU A 20 -17.05 -14.76 -25.72
N THR A 21 -16.94 -14.16 -26.91
CA THR A 21 -15.64 -13.93 -27.54
C THR A 21 -14.82 -13.09 -26.56
N HIS A 22 -13.90 -13.73 -25.85
CA HIS A 22 -12.97 -13.06 -24.95
C HIS A 22 -12.10 -12.11 -25.78
N GLN A 23 -12.49 -10.83 -25.81
CA GLN A 23 -11.67 -9.77 -26.37
C GLN A 23 -10.55 -9.48 -25.38
N PHE A 24 -9.46 -10.26 -25.49
CA PHE A 24 -8.21 -9.90 -24.86
C PHE A 24 -7.60 -8.78 -25.68
N ASP A 25 -7.65 -7.55 -25.14
CA ASP A 25 -6.86 -6.46 -25.68
C ASP A 25 -5.38 -6.75 -25.45
N VAL A 26 -4.54 -6.54 -26.47
CA VAL A 26 -3.08 -6.65 -26.32
C VAL A 26 -2.65 -5.51 -25.42
N CYS A 27 -2.29 -5.86 -24.19
CA CYS A 27 -1.73 -4.89 -23.25
C CYS A 27 -0.24 -4.75 -23.57
N ASP A 28 0.17 -3.59 -24.08
CA ASP A 28 1.59 -3.21 -24.19
C ASP A 28 2.17 -3.07 -22.78
N GLN A 29 2.55 -4.19 -22.17
CA GLN A 29 3.18 -4.20 -20.86
C GLN A 29 4.67 -3.95 -20.99
N ILE A 30 5.14 -2.89 -20.31
CA ILE A 30 6.56 -2.66 -20.09
C ILE A 30 7.00 -3.62 -18.99
N PHE A 31 7.67 -4.70 -19.37
CA PHE A 31 8.26 -5.63 -18.42
C PHE A 31 9.49 -5.00 -17.75
N LEU A 32 9.61 -5.20 -16.45
CA LEU A 32 10.82 -4.83 -15.71
C LEU A 32 11.97 -5.73 -16.16
N CYS A 33 12.99 -5.15 -16.78
CA CYS A 33 14.24 -5.83 -17.06
C CYS A 33 15.03 -6.00 -15.75
N THR A 34 15.54 -7.20 -15.49
CA THR A 34 16.26 -7.55 -14.26
C THR A 34 17.53 -6.72 -14.04
N ASP A 35 18.09 -6.14 -15.09
CA ASP A 35 19.27 -5.27 -15.02
C ASP A 35 18.93 -3.83 -14.56
N ASN A 36 17.68 -3.42 -14.73
CA ASN A 36 17.17 -2.12 -14.27
C ASN A 36 16.67 -2.14 -12.82
N ILE A 37 16.72 -3.29 -12.16
CA ILE A 37 16.27 -3.45 -10.78
C ILE A 37 17.48 -3.30 -9.84
N ASN A 38 17.35 -2.43 -8.82
CA ASN A 38 18.38 -2.29 -7.80
C ASN A 38 18.51 -3.57 -6.96
N LYS A 39 19.54 -4.37 -7.23
CA LYS A 39 19.83 -5.63 -6.49
C LYS A 39 20.59 -5.40 -5.19
N THR A 40 21.14 -4.20 -4.98
CA THR A 40 21.96 -3.88 -3.81
C THR A 40 21.15 -3.73 -2.53
N LYS A 41 19.90 -3.28 -2.62
CA LYS A 41 19.05 -3.02 -1.47
C LYS A 41 17.90 -4.02 -1.42
N LYS A 42 17.97 -4.95 -0.46
CA LYS A 42 16.83 -5.83 -0.15
C LYS A 42 15.83 -5.07 0.72
N ILE A 43 14.64 -4.81 0.17
CA ILE A 43 13.51 -4.24 0.89
C ILE A 43 12.37 -5.25 0.93
N SER A 44 11.59 -5.26 2.01
CA SER A 44 10.35 -6.04 2.05
C SER A 44 9.30 -5.45 1.10
N LEU A 45 8.37 -6.28 0.62
CA LEU A 45 7.23 -5.81 -0.20
C LEU A 45 6.49 -4.65 0.46
N ARG A 46 6.33 -4.71 1.78
CA ARG A 46 5.70 -3.64 2.57
C ARG A 46 6.47 -2.32 2.49
N GLN A 47 7.81 -2.36 2.53
CA GLN A 47 8.65 -1.17 2.41
C GLN A 47 8.63 -0.60 0.99
N ALA A 48 8.66 -1.45 -0.03
CA ALA A 48 8.53 -1.03 -1.42
C ALA A 48 7.20 -0.30 -1.64
N ALA A 49 6.08 -0.94 -1.27
CA ALA A 49 4.76 -0.33 -1.36
C ALA A 49 4.63 0.98 -0.56
N THR A 50 5.34 1.09 0.57
CA THR A 50 5.38 2.31 1.38
C THR A 50 6.16 3.45 0.68
N ALA A 51 7.26 3.12 0.01
CA ALA A 51 8.11 4.09 -0.67
C ALA A 51 7.46 4.64 -1.95
N GLU A 52 6.75 3.79 -2.70
CA GLU A 52 6.02 4.18 -3.91
C GLU A 52 4.74 4.97 -3.59
N PHE A 53 4.23 4.87 -2.36
CA PHE A 53 3.04 5.61 -1.97
C PHE A 53 3.39 7.06 -1.60
N LEU A 54 2.77 8.03 -2.27
CA LEU A 54 2.97 9.48 -2.04
C LEU A 54 2.90 9.90 -0.57
N SER A 55 2.10 9.20 0.25
CA SER A 55 1.92 9.52 1.67
C SER A 55 2.78 8.69 2.64
N GLY A 56 3.73 7.87 2.16
CA GLY A 56 4.70 7.19 3.02
C GLY A 56 4.13 6.13 3.96
N GLY A 57 3.00 5.51 3.61
CA GLY A 57 2.41 4.33 4.28
C GLY A 57 1.28 4.59 5.29
N GLN A 58 0.61 3.49 5.67
CA GLN A 58 -0.50 3.22 6.63
C GLN A 58 -1.59 4.26 6.95
N GLY A 59 -1.54 5.48 6.43
CA GLY A 59 -2.56 6.50 6.63
C GLY A 59 -2.58 7.00 8.08
N PHE A 60 -2.31 8.28 8.27
CA PHE A 60 -2.40 9.05 9.52
C PHE A 60 -1.52 8.61 10.70
N THR A 61 -0.85 9.58 11.32
CA THR A 61 -0.11 9.39 12.58
C THR A 61 -1.04 9.68 13.76
N LYS A 62 -1.25 8.69 14.64
CA LYS A 62 -2.02 8.83 15.89
C LYS A 62 -1.13 8.64 17.13
N CYS A 63 -1.28 9.52 18.12
CA CYS A 63 -0.69 9.29 19.44
C CYS A 63 -1.59 8.46 20.35
N ASN A 64 -0.98 7.74 21.29
CA ASN A 64 -1.68 6.96 22.34
C ASN A 64 -1.65 7.68 23.69
N CYS A 65 -1.58 9.01 23.70
CA CYS A 65 -1.55 9.79 24.93
C CYS A 65 -2.90 9.66 25.64
N SER A 66 -2.89 9.29 26.92
CA SER A 66 -4.10 9.23 27.74
C SER A 66 -4.54 10.61 28.25
N LYS A 67 -3.58 11.48 28.53
CA LYS A 67 -3.80 12.89 28.91
C LYS A 67 -3.61 13.78 27.68
N ASN A 68 -4.46 14.78 27.49
CA ASN A 68 -4.42 15.70 26.33
C ASN A 68 -3.24 16.70 26.38
N GLN A 69 -2.23 16.42 27.18
CA GLN A 69 -1.04 17.25 27.37
C GLN A 69 0.07 16.75 26.44
N CYS A 70 -0.15 16.87 25.14
CA CYS A 70 0.78 16.43 24.09
C CYS A 70 1.96 17.41 23.89
N SER A 71 2.56 17.93 24.97
CA SER A 71 3.60 18.97 24.92
C SER A 71 5.03 18.43 25.04
N THR A 72 5.21 17.11 25.14
CA THR A 72 6.52 16.48 25.32
C THR A 72 6.75 15.38 24.31
N ASN A 73 8.00 14.95 24.15
CA ASN A 73 8.41 13.83 23.28
C ASN A 73 7.79 12.46 23.65
N ARG A 74 7.02 12.38 24.75
CA ARG A 74 6.16 11.23 25.04
C ARG A 74 5.00 11.09 24.07
N CYS A 75 4.55 12.21 23.48
CA CYS A 75 3.57 12.20 22.40
C CYS A 75 4.27 11.89 21.08
N LYS A 76 3.78 10.86 20.36
CA LYS A 76 4.29 10.48 19.03
C LYS A 76 4.14 11.62 18.02
N CYS A 77 3.01 12.33 18.03
CA CYS A 77 2.75 13.45 17.13
C CYS A 77 3.73 14.60 17.41
N TYR A 78 3.89 14.98 18.69
CA TYR A 78 4.85 16.02 19.09
C TYR A 78 6.29 15.66 18.69
N LYS A 79 6.73 14.43 18.98
CA LYS A 79 8.06 13.94 18.61
C LYS A 79 8.29 13.96 17.09
N ALA A 80 7.25 13.69 16.31
CA ALA A 80 7.30 13.74 14.85
C ALA A 80 7.12 15.16 14.28
N ASN A 81 7.03 16.19 15.12
CA ASN A 81 6.69 17.56 14.73
C ASN A 81 5.36 17.68 13.96
N ILE A 82 4.38 16.83 14.29
CA ILE A 82 3.03 16.82 13.72
C ILE A 82 2.02 17.25 14.79
N LYS A 83 1.04 18.08 14.41
CA LYS A 83 -0.08 18.46 15.28
C LYS A 83 -1.09 17.32 15.42
N CYS A 84 -1.59 17.12 16.63
CA CYS A 84 -2.67 16.18 16.91
C CYS A 84 -3.97 16.65 16.22
N ASN A 85 -4.67 15.72 15.59
CA ASN A 85 -6.00 15.91 15.02
C ASN A 85 -7.07 15.17 15.86
N SER A 86 -8.33 15.23 15.41
CA SER A 86 -9.47 14.58 16.08
C SER A 86 -9.36 13.04 16.19
N LYS A 87 -8.50 12.38 15.39
CA LYS A 87 -8.25 10.93 15.51
C LYS A 87 -7.39 10.58 16.72
N CYS A 88 -6.63 11.54 17.25
CA CYS A 88 -5.81 11.36 18.45
C CYS A 88 -6.65 11.45 19.72
N HIS A 89 -7.45 12.51 19.80
CA HIS A 89 -8.31 12.79 20.95
C HIS A 89 -9.68 13.22 20.42
N SER A 90 -10.73 12.59 20.91
CA SER A 90 -12.09 12.71 20.37
C SER A 90 -12.73 14.07 20.61
N SER A 91 -12.47 14.75 21.74
CA SER A 91 -13.05 16.09 22.02
C SER A 91 -12.46 16.75 23.27
N LEU A 92 -11.13 16.82 23.36
CA LEU A 92 -10.48 16.98 24.64
C LEU A 92 -9.22 17.81 24.46
N THR A 93 -9.21 18.99 25.10
CA THR A 93 -8.22 20.09 25.05
C THR A 93 -6.77 19.62 24.84
N CYS A 94 -6.41 19.35 23.58
CA CYS A 94 -5.08 18.89 23.25
C CYS A 94 -4.16 20.10 23.14
N ARG A 95 -3.08 20.12 23.93
CA ARG A 95 -2.11 21.23 23.86
C ARG A 95 -1.29 21.25 22.57
N ASN A 96 -1.31 20.15 21.81
CA ASN A 96 -0.68 20.03 20.48
C ASN A 96 -1.73 19.96 19.37
N LYS A 97 -2.83 20.72 19.47
CA LYS A 97 -3.85 20.77 18.42
C LYS A 97 -3.40 21.68 17.28
N LEU A 98 -3.93 21.46 16.07
CA LEU A 98 -3.98 22.51 15.04
C LEU A 98 -4.93 23.61 15.53
N ASP A 99 -4.36 24.80 15.75
CA ASP A 99 -5.14 26.04 15.78
C ASP A 99 -5.65 26.25 14.35
N ALA A 100 -6.97 26.34 14.21
CA ALA A 100 -7.63 26.68 12.95
C ALA A 100 -7.93 28.17 12.98
#